data_AF-A0A7V2V5V6-F1
#
_entry.id   AF-A0A7V2V5V6-F1
#
_cell.length_a   1.000
_cell.length_b   1.000
_cell.length_c   1.000
_cell.angle_alpha   90.00
_cell.angle_beta   90.00
_cell.angle_gamma   90.00
#
_symmetry.space_group_name_H-M   'P 1'
#
loop_
_entity.id
_entity.type
_entity.pdbx_description
1 polymer ?
#
loop_
_entity_poly.entity_id
_entity_poly.type
_entity_poly.pdbx_seq_one_letter_code
_entity_poly.pdbx_strand_id
1 'polypeptide(L)'
;MFQLSLLKIFIFLLAAFFIFEAFKKFLKKQKGQTFLKFFIQIFIWSTIGLLIIHPQIAQIISQKMGFGNNLNTLIFLGFVFVFLILFKIIALIERLEQNISEIVRKEALEKITEKQRKQENLAN
;
A
#
# COMPACT_ATOMS: atom_id res chain seq x y z
N MET A 1 -4.78 -35.59 -3.40
CA MET A 1 -3.43 -35.08 -3.77
C MET A 1 -3.48 -33.97 -4.83
N PHE A 2 -4.38 -33.99 -5.82
CA PHE A 2 -4.49 -32.96 -6.88
C PHE A 2 -4.97 -31.56 -6.44
N GLN A 3 -5.77 -31.45 -5.37
CA GLN A 3 -6.36 -30.15 -4.96
C GLN A 3 -5.35 -29.14 -4.38
N LEU A 4 -4.30 -29.60 -3.68
CA LEU A 4 -3.28 -28.70 -3.12
C LEU A 4 -2.38 -28.09 -4.19
N SER A 5 -2.14 -28.80 -5.31
CA SER A 5 -1.35 -28.29 -6.43
C SER A 5 -2.10 -27.21 -7.21
N LEU A 6 -3.42 -27.36 -7.39
CA LEU A 6 -4.25 -26.35 -8.04
C LEU A 6 -4.27 -25.03 -7.27
N LEU A 7 -4.35 -25.06 -5.93
CA LEU A 7 -4.26 -23.86 -5.10
C LEU A 7 -2.90 -23.16 -5.22
N LYS A 8 -1.80 -23.90 -5.21
CA LYS A 8 -0.45 -23.32 -5.37
C LYS A 8 -0.28 -22.63 -6.73
N ILE A 9 -0.75 -23.29 -7.79
CA ILE A 9 -0.74 -22.74 -9.16
C ILE A 9 -1.61 -21.48 -9.24
N PHE A 10 -2.80 -21.54 -8.66
CA PHE A 10 -3.72 -20.41 -8.65
C PHE A 10 -3.15 -19.20 -7.89
N ILE A 11 -2.57 -19.39 -6.70
CA ILE A 11 -2.00 -18.28 -5.92
C ILE A 11 -0.69 -17.76 -6.55
N PHE A 12 0.09 -18.62 -7.19
CA PHE A 12 1.26 -18.20 -7.97
C PHE A 12 0.86 -17.31 -9.15
N LEU A 13 -0.18 -17.69 -9.90
CA LEU A 13 -0.76 -16.85 -10.95
C LEU A 13 -1.31 -15.54 -10.39
N LEU A 14 -1.92 -15.58 -9.20
CA LEU A 14 -2.43 -14.39 -8.52
C LEU A 14 -1.29 -13.44 -8.11
N ALA A 15 -0.21 -13.94 -7.53
CA ALA A 15 0.97 -13.15 -7.18
C ALA A 15 1.63 -12.54 -8.43
N ALA A 16 1.75 -13.30 -9.51
CA ALA A 16 2.25 -12.80 -10.79
C ALA A 16 1.34 -11.71 -11.37
N PHE A 17 0.02 -11.89 -11.29
CA PHE A 17 -0.97 -10.89 -11.70
C PHE A 17 -0.85 -9.59 -10.88
N PHE A 18 -0.70 -9.69 -9.56
CA PHE A 18 -0.52 -8.53 -8.69
C PHE A 18 0.81 -7.81 -8.89
N ILE A 19 1.90 -8.53 -9.17
CA ILE A 19 3.18 -7.95 -9.55
C ILE A 19 3.05 -7.22 -10.89
N PHE A 20 2.32 -7.80 -11.85
CA PHE A 20 2.07 -7.19 -13.14
C PHE A 20 1.17 -5.94 -13.06
N GLU A 21 0.14 -5.97 -12.21
CA GLU A 21 -0.69 -4.80 -11.87
C GLU A 21 0.14 -3.69 -11.23
N ALA A 22 1.01 -4.04 -10.27
CA ALA A 22 1.94 -3.11 -9.66
C ALA A 22 2.85 -2.48 -10.72
N PHE A 23 3.37 -3.29 -11.66
CA PHE A 23 4.26 -2.84 -12.72
C PHE A 23 3.55 -1.91 -13.72
N LYS A 24 2.31 -2.22 -14.10
CA LYS A 24 1.46 -1.34 -14.91
C LYS A 24 1.13 -0.02 -14.22
N LYS A 25 0.87 -0.07 -12.90
CA LYS A 25 0.60 1.11 -12.06
C LYS A 25 1.83 2.02 -11.93
N PHE A 26 3.02 1.42 -11.83
CA PHE A 26 4.31 2.13 -11.88
C PHE A 26 4.53 2.84 -13.23
N LEU A 27 4.19 2.17 -14.34
CA LEU A 27 4.35 2.72 -15.68
C LEU A 27 3.39 3.89 -15.98
N LYS A 28 2.19 3.89 -15.38
CA LYS A 28 1.15 4.90 -15.64
C LYS A 28 1.37 6.26 -14.96
N LYS A 29 2.45 6.47 -14.19
CA LYS A 29 2.88 7.76 -13.57
C LYS A 29 1.71 8.69 -13.18
N GLN A 30 0.68 8.17 -12.52
CA GLN A 30 -0.39 9.01 -11.99
C GLN A 30 0.14 9.72 -10.74
N LYS A 31 0.10 11.06 -10.77
CA LYS A 31 0.46 11.95 -9.65
C LYS A 31 -0.31 11.50 -8.40
N GLY A 32 0.38 10.84 -7.47
CA GLY A 32 -0.20 10.28 -6.24
C GLY A 32 0.19 8.84 -5.93
N GLN A 33 0.83 8.10 -6.84
CA GLN A 33 1.41 6.79 -6.49
C GLN A 33 2.82 6.93 -5.94
N THR A 34 2.90 6.93 -4.62
CA THR A 34 4.16 6.84 -3.87
C THR A 34 4.84 5.51 -4.17
N PHE A 35 6.10 5.55 -4.60
CA PHE A 35 6.96 4.37 -4.86
C PHE A 35 6.94 3.33 -3.72
N LEU A 36 6.65 3.76 -2.49
CA LEU A 36 6.40 2.91 -1.31
C LEU A 36 5.25 1.92 -1.51
N LYS A 37 4.12 2.33 -2.10
CA LYS A 37 2.98 1.42 -2.34
C LYS A 37 3.37 0.29 -3.28
N PHE A 38 4.14 0.61 -4.32
CA PHE A 38 4.64 -0.38 -5.27
C PHE A 38 5.60 -1.37 -4.61
N PHE A 39 6.54 -0.88 -3.81
CA PHE A 39 7.53 -1.73 -3.15
C PHE A 39 6.93 -2.62 -2.05
N ILE A 40 6.03 -2.07 -1.23
CA ILE A 40 5.27 -2.83 -0.22
C ILE A 40 4.47 -3.95 -0.90
N GLN A 41 3.85 -3.65 -2.04
CA GLN A 41 3.07 -4.62 -2.77
C GLN A 41 3.94 -5.75 -3.32
N ILE A 42 5.08 -5.45 -3.94
CA ILE A 42 6.03 -6.47 -4.40
C ILE A 42 6.54 -7.34 -3.24
N PHE A 43 6.90 -6.71 -2.13
CA PHE A 43 7.43 -7.41 -0.98
C PHE A 43 6.41 -8.39 -0.36
N ILE A 44 5.15 -7.96 -0.23
CA ILE A 44 4.07 -8.80 0.29
C ILE A 44 3.81 -9.99 -0.65
N TRP A 45 3.67 -9.74 -1.95
CA TRP A 45 3.39 -10.81 -2.92
C TRP A 45 4.55 -11.78 -3.10
N SER A 46 5.80 -11.29 -3.03
CA SER A 46 6.99 -12.13 -3.05
C SER A 46 7.07 -13.03 -1.82
N THR A 47 6.80 -12.48 -0.63
CA THR A 47 6.77 -13.25 0.62
C THR A 47 5.70 -14.34 0.58
N ILE A 48 4.50 -14.01 0.09
CA ILE A 48 3.42 -14.98 -0.09
C ILE A 48 3.82 -16.07 -1.08
N GLY A 49 4.40 -15.70 -2.22
CA GLY A 49 4.87 -16.65 -3.24
C GLY A 49 5.89 -17.65 -2.69
N LEU A 50 6.86 -17.19 -1.93
CA LEU A 50 7.90 -18.05 -1.32
C LEU A 50 7.33 -19.03 -0.29
N LEU A 51 6.40 -18.58 0.56
CA LEU A 51 5.75 -19.44 1.57
C LEU A 51 4.91 -20.57 0.94
N ILE A 52 4.40 -20.36 -0.27
CA ILE A 52 3.58 -21.34 -1.00
C ILE A 52 4.44 -22.43 -1.65
N ILE A 53 5.59 -22.01 -2.21
CA ILE A 53 6.52 -22.92 -2.86
C ILE A 53 7.17 -23.84 -1.80
N HIS A 54 7.48 -23.32 -0.61
CA HIS A 54 8.06 -24.09 0.49
C HIS A 54 7.26 -23.91 1.80
N PRO A 55 6.18 -24.69 2.01
CA PRO A 55 5.32 -24.57 3.20
C PRO A 55 6.02 -24.96 4.50
N GLN A 56 7.12 -25.72 4.42
CA GLN A 56 7.97 -26.06 5.55
C GLN A 56 8.59 -24.80 6.18
N ILE A 57 8.79 -23.73 5.41
CA ILE A 57 9.26 -22.44 5.93
C ILE A 57 8.24 -21.89 6.93
N ALA A 58 6.95 -21.89 6.58
CA ALA A 58 5.88 -21.45 7.48
C ALA A 58 5.75 -22.34 8.72
N GLN A 59 5.95 -23.66 8.58
CA GLN A 59 5.82 -24.62 9.67
C GLN A 59 7.01 -24.56 10.64
N ILE A 60 8.22 -24.36 10.12
CA ILE A 60 9.44 -24.07 10.90
C ILE A 60 9.30 -22.70 11.58
N ILE A 61 8.76 -21.69 10.90
CA ILE A 61 8.46 -20.38 11.50
C ILE A 61 7.45 -20.55 12.63
N SER A 62 6.38 -21.32 12.44
CA SER A 62 5.31 -21.49 13.43
C SER A 62 5.77 -22.24 14.68
N GLN A 63 6.58 -23.30 14.53
CA GLN A 63 7.12 -24.04 15.66
C GLN A 63 8.24 -23.27 16.37
N LYS A 64 9.08 -22.52 15.63
CA LYS A 64 10.11 -21.63 16.21
C LYS A 64 9.55 -20.38 16.86
N MET A 65 8.50 -19.76 16.31
CA MET A 65 7.79 -18.61 16.88
C MET A 65 6.90 -19.04 18.05
N GLY A 66 7.15 -20.17 18.72
CA GLY A 66 6.46 -20.56 19.95
C GLY A 66 4.94 -20.44 19.94
N PHE A 67 4.28 -20.50 18.77
CA PHE A 67 2.82 -20.54 18.65
C PHE A 67 2.21 -21.83 19.22
N GLY A 68 3.05 -22.73 19.74
CA GLY A 68 2.66 -23.84 20.60
C GLY A 68 2.44 -23.48 22.07
N ASN A 69 2.87 -22.29 22.53
CA ASN A 69 2.67 -21.78 23.90
C ASN A 69 2.10 -20.34 23.89
N ASN A 70 1.12 -20.08 24.75
CA ASN A 70 0.11 -19.02 24.65
C ASN A 70 0.60 -17.55 24.54
N LEU A 71 1.83 -17.23 24.95
CA LEU A 71 2.35 -15.85 24.93
C LEU A 71 2.81 -15.39 23.53
N ASN A 72 3.30 -16.28 22.67
CA ASN A 72 3.83 -15.88 21.36
C ASN A 72 2.71 -15.47 20.39
N THR A 73 1.54 -16.08 20.56
CA THR A 73 0.30 -15.68 19.89
C THR A 73 -0.08 -14.23 20.19
N LEU A 74 0.04 -13.80 21.45
CA LEU A 74 -0.37 -12.46 21.88
C LEU A 74 0.54 -11.37 21.29
N ILE A 75 1.84 -11.63 21.24
CA ILE A 75 2.82 -10.70 20.65
C ILE A 75 2.63 -10.59 19.13
N PHE A 76 2.38 -11.70 18.42
CA PHE A 76 2.05 -11.65 16.98
C PHE A 76 0.76 -10.87 16.72
N LEU A 77 -0.24 -11.05 17.59
CA LEU A 77 -1.50 -10.31 17.54
C LEU A 77 -1.27 -8.80 17.75
N GLY A 78 -0.41 -8.44 18.70
CA GLY A 78 0.05 -7.06 18.90
C GLY A 78 0.76 -6.52 17.66
N PHE A 79 1.58 -7.34 17.02
CA PHE A 79 2.32 -6.98 15.80
C PHE A 79 1.38 -6.70 14.62
N VAL A 80 0.36 -7.54 14.43
CA VAL A 80 -0.71 -7.32 13.44
C VAL A 80 -1.47 -6.02 13.76
N PHE A 81 -1.76 -5.78 15.03
CA PHE A 81 -2.42 -4.54 15.47
C PHE A 81 -1.60 -3.29 15.17
N VAL A 82 -0.29 -3.31 15.44
CA VAL A 82 0.62 -2.21 15.12
C VAL A 82 0.66 -1.99 13.61
N PHE A 83 0.70 -3.04 12.78
CA PHE A 83 0.63 -2.89 11.32
C PHE A 83 -0.69 -2.26 10.85
N LEU A 84 -1.83 -2.63 11.45
CA LEU A 84 -3.13 -2.02 11.14
C LEU A 84 -3.15 -0.51 11.47
N ILE A 85 -2.56 -0.14 12.61
CA ILE A 85 -2.44 1.27 13.01
C ILE A 85 -1.54 2.02 12.04
N LEU A 86 -0.39 1.45 11.67
CA LEU A 86 0.53 2.04 10.70
C LEU A 86 -0.13 2.26 9.34
N PHE A 87 -0.91 1.29 8.84
CA PHE A 87 -1.65 1.46 7.59
C PHE A 87 -2.72 2.56 7.68
N LYS A 88 -3.40 2.67 8.82
CA LYS A 88 -4.38 3.74 9.05
C LYS A 88 -3.72 5.12 9.07
N ILE A 89 -2.55 5.24 9.68
CA ILE A 89 -1.77 6.49 9.72
C ILE A 89 -1.33 6.88 8.31
N ILE A 90 -0.79 5.94 7.52
CA ILE A 90 -0.36 6.20 6.15
C ILE A 90 -1.54 6.69 5.28
N ALA A 91 -2.71 6.06 5.41
CA ALA A 91 -3.91 6.47 4.67
C ALA A 91 -4.44 7.84 5.13
N LEU A 92 -4.26 8.19 6.40
CA LEU A 92 -4.63 9.50 6.90
C LEU A 92 -3.69 10.59 6.37
N ILE A 93 -2.38 10.33 6.34
CA ILE A 93 -1.37 11.23 5.79
C ILE A 93 -1.66 11.50 4.31
N GLU A 94 -1.98 10.46 3.52
CA GLU A 94 -2.31 10.62 2.10
C GLU A 94 -3.53 11.54 1.86
N ARG A 95 -4.56 11.42 2.70
CA ARG A 95 -5.73 12.33 2.65
C ARG A 95 -5.36 13.75 3.06
N LEU A 96 -4.50 13.89 4.05
CA LEU A 96 -4.05 15.19 4.52
C LEU A 96 -3.24 15.90 3.43
N GLU A 97 -2.32 15.20 2.75
CA GLU A 97 -1.56 15.72 1.62
C GLU A 97 -2.47 16.21 0.48
N GLN A 98 -3.52 15.44 0.16
CA GLN A 98 -4.51 15.81 -0.86
C GLN A 98 -5.28 17.07 -0.46
N ASN A 99 -5.74 17.13 0.78
CA ASN A 99 -6.49 18.29 1.29
C ASN A 99 -5.63 19.57 1.29
N ILE A 100 -4.38 19.48 1.75
CA ILE A 100 -3.45 20.61 1.72
C ILE A 100 -3.21 21.07 0.27
N SER A 101 -3.02 20.11 -0.64
CA SER A 101 -2.83 20.42 -2.07
C SER A 101 -4.05 21.14 -2.67
N GLU A 102 -5.27 20.75 -2.29
CA GLU A 102 -6.48 21.43 -2.75
C GLU A 102 -6.63 22.83 -2.16
N ILE A 103 -6.31 23.01 -0.88
CA ILE A 103 -6.39 24.31 -0.21
C ILE A 103 -5.42 25.29 -0.88
N VAL A 104 -4.15 24.91 -1.03
CA VAL A 104 -3.14 25.75 -1.67
C VAL A 104 -3.52 26.07 -3.12
N ARG A 105 -4.09 25.10 -3.86
CA ARG A 105 -4.54 25.32 -5.24
C ARG A 105 -5.69 26.34 -5.30
N LYS A 106 -6.65 26.26 -4.38
CA LYS A 106 -7.76 27.23 -4.30
C LYS A 106 -7.23 28.62 -3.98
N GLU A 107 -6.37 28.74 -2.98
CA GLU A 107 -5.80 30.02 -2.56
C GLU A 107 -4.97 30.68 -3.69
N ALA A 108 -4.20 29.88 -4.42
CA ALA A 108 -3.45 30.36 -5.58
C ALA A 108 -4.39 30.87 -6.70
N LEU A 109 -5.48 30.14 -6.98
CA LEU A 109 -6.44 30.52 -8.02
C LEU A 109 -7.22 31.78 -7.65
N GLU A 110 -7.61 31.92 -6.38
CA GLU A 110 -8.27 33.11 -5.84
C GLU A 110 -7.37 34.35 -5.97
N LYS A 111 -6.09 34.24 -5.57
CA LYS A 111 -5.11 35.33 -5.72
C LYS A 111 -4.91 35.76 -7.17
N ILE A 112 -4.88 34.81 -8.11
CA ILE A 112 -4.78 35.12 -9.55
C ILE A 112 -6.03 35.86 -10.03
N THR A 113 -7.21 35.37 -9.65
CA THR A 113 -8.50 35.97 -10.05
C THR A 113 -8.64 37.38 -9.49
N GLU A 114 -8.25 37.62 -8.24
CA GLU A 114 -8.29 38.93 -7.61
C GLU A 114 -7.33 39.92 -8.31
N LYS A 115 -6.14 39.46 -8.70
CA LYS A 115 -5.17 40.29 -9.44
C LYS A 115 -5.69 40.66 -10.83
N GLN A 116 -6.31 39.72 -11.54
CA GLN A 116 -6.93 39.97 -12.85
C GLN A 116 -8.05 41.02 -12.74
N ARG A 117 -8.95 40.88 -11.76
CA ARG A 117 -10.02 41.85 -11.52
C ARG A 117 -9.48 43.25 -11.20
N LYS A 118 -8.40 43.35 -10.43
CA LYS A 118 -7.74 44.65 -10.15
C LYS A 118 -7.12 45.28 -11.40
N GLN A 119 -6.58 44.48 -12.32
CA GLN A 119 -6.02 44.98 -13.58
C GLN A 119 -7.11 45.45 -14.55
N GLU A 120 -8.23 44.74 -14.65
CA GLU A 120 -9.38 45.16 -15.46
C GLU A 120 -9.97 46.48 -14.98
N ASN A 121 -10.04 46.69 -13.67
CA ASN A 121 -10.54 47.94 -13.08
C ASN A 121 -9.59 49.13 -13.25
N LEU A 122 -8.30 48.91 -13.54
CA LEU A 122 -7.32 49.97 -13.81
C LEU A 122 -7.24 50.34 -15.30
N ALA A 123 -7.79 49.51 -16.18
CA ALA A 123 -7.78 49.70 -17.62
C ALA A 123 -9.07 50.36 -18.17
N ASN A 124 -10.10 50.50 -17.33
CA ASN A 124 -11.37 51.20 -17.60
C ASN A 124 -11.41 52.53 -16.86
#